data_AF-A0A0N1ENL0-F1
#
_entry.id   AF-A0A0N1ENL0-F1
#
_cell.length_a   1.000
_cell.length_b   1.000
_cell.length_c   1.000
_cell.angle_alpha   90.00
_cell.angle_beta   90.00
_cell.angle_gamma   90.00
#
_symmetry.space_group_name_H-M   'P 1'
#
loop_
_entity.id
_entity.type
_entity.pdbx_description
1 polymer ?
#
loop_
_entity_poly.entity_id
_entity_poly.type
_entity_poly.pdbx_seq_one_letter_code
_entity_poly.pdbx_strand_id
1 'polypeptide(L)' 'MTEQDPARARFATIQLVRIFGVACVIAGMAIGAEKLAAPLWLGYLLIANGLIDVFVIPKVLARKWRSPK' A
#
# COMPACT_ATOMS: atom_id res chain seq x y z
N MET A 1 -11.79 30.10 -3.21
CA MET A 1 -11.85 28.66 -2.92
C MET A 1 -10.56 28.07 -3.45
N THR A 2 -9.66 27.61 -2.60
CA THR A 2 -8.35 27.09 -3.00
C THR A 2 -8.57 25.86 -3.87
N GLU A 3 -8.35 25.98 -5.19
CA GLU A 3 -8.40 24.83 -6.09
C GLU A 3 -7.33 23.84 -5.64
N GLN A 4 -7.75 22.81 -4.90
CA GLN A 4 -6.88 21.71 -4.54
C GLN A 4 -6.52 21.00 -5.83
N ASP A 5 -5.29 21.20 -6.29
CA ASP A 5 -4.76 20.53 -7.48
C ASP A 5 -4.99 19.02 -7.34
N PRO A 6 -5.88 18.41 -8.15
CA PRO A 6 -6.23 17.02 -8.01
C PRO A 6 -5.01 16.11 -8.22
N ALA A 7 -3.94 16.60 -8.86
CA ALA A 7 -2.68 15.88 -8.97
C ALA A 7 -1.99 15.65 -7.62
N ARG A 8 -2.03 16.64 -6.70
CA ARG A 8 -1.44 16.50 -5.36
C ARG A 8 -2.19 15.48 -4.52
N ALA A 9 -3.53 15.51 -4.54
CA ALA A 9 -4.35 14.55 -3.81
C ALA A 9 -4.14 13.11 -4.32
N ARG A 10 -4.05 12.94 -5.64
CA ARG A 10 -3.73 11.66 -6.29
C ARG A 10 -2.36 11.13 -5.88
N PHE A 11 -1.33 11.98 -5.95
CA PHE A 11 0.03 11.60 -5.53
C PHE A 11 0.07 11.21 -4.05
N ALA A 12 -0.55 12.01 -3.17
CA ALA A 12 -0.63 11.70 -1.74
C ALA A 12 -1.32 10.35 -1.50
N THR A 13 -2.40 10.05 -2.20
CA THR A 13 -3.11 8.77 -2.11
C THR A 13 -2.20 7.60 -2.51
N ILE A 14 -1.45 7.72 -3.61
CA ILE A 14 -0.50 6.68 -4.04
C ILE A 14 0.59 6.44 -2.98
N GLN A 15 1.12 7.51 -2.38
CA GLN A 15 2.14 7.35 -1.35
C GLN A 15 1.58 6.74 -0.06
N LEU A 16 0.38 7.13 0.36
CA LEU A 16 -0.28 6.54 1.52
C LEU A 16 -0.50 5.03 1.35
N VAL A 17 -0.94 4.61 0.15
CA VAL A 17 -1.11 3.17 -0.15
C VAL A 17 0.23 2.43 -0.07
N ARG A 18 1.32 3.03 -0.57
CA ARG A 18 2.66 2.43 -0.46
C ARG A 18 3.11 2.31 1.00
N ILE A 19 2.94 3.36 1.78
CA ILE A 19 3.31 3.37 3.21
C ILE A 19 2.50 2.32 3.96
N PHE A 20 1.20 2.24 3.68
CA PHE A 20 0.33 1.22 4.26
C PHE A 20 0.79 -0.20 3.89
N GLY A 21 1.08 -0.46 2.62
CA GLY A 21 1.58 -1.77 2.18
C GLY A 21 2.92 -2.13 2.82
N VAL A 22 3.84 -1.17 2.98
CA VAL A 22 5.10 -1.38 3.74
C VAL A 22 4.81 -1.72 5.20
N ALA A 23 3.87 -1.02 5.84
CA ALA A 23 3.47 -1.32 7.21
C ALA A 23 2.87 -2.73 7.34
N CYS A 24 2.05 -3.18 6.38
CA CYS A 24 1.56 -4.56 6.33
C CYS A 24 2.69 -5.58 6.21
N VAL A 25 3.67 -5.34 5.35
CA VAL A 25 4.84 -6.22 5.19
C VAL A 25 5.65 -6.30 6.50
N ILE A 26 5.89 -5.17 7.16
CA ILE A 26 6.61 -5.13 8.45
C ILE A 26 5.82 -5.87 9.53
N ALA A 27 4.50 -5.66 9.61
CA ALA A 27 3.65 -6.36 10.56
C ALA A 27 3.64 -7.88 10.32
N GLY A 28 3.56 -8.32 9.06
CA GLY A 28 3.65 -9.73 8.73
C GLY A 28 5.02 -10.36 9.05
N MET A 29 6.12 -9.62 8.84
CA MET A 29 7.45 -10.04 9.29
C MET A 29 7.54 -10.12 10.82
N ALA A 30 6.92 -9.18 11.55
CA ALA A 30 6.88 -9.20 13.01
C ALA A 30 6.11 -10.41 13.56
N ILE A 31 5.07 -10.88 12.87
CA ILE A 31 4.39 -12.14 13.17
C ILE A 31 5.34 -13.32 12.96
N GLY A 32 6.05 -13.37 11.83
CA GLY A 32 7.04 -14.42 11.55
C GLY A 32 8.23 -14.44 12.51
N ALA A 33 8.58 -13.30 13.11
CA ALA A 33 9.61 -13.15 14.13
C ALA A 33 9.10 -13.37 15.57
N GLU A 34 7.87 -13.88 15.72
CA GLU A 34 7.20 -14.11 17.02
C GLU A 34 7.10 -12.86 17.91
N LYS A 35 7.20 -11.66 17.33
CA LYS A 35 7.00 -10.38 18.04
C LYS A 35 5.54 -10.04 18.23
N LEU A 36 4.67 -10.59 17.37
CA LEU A 36 3.23 -10.46 17.44
C LEU A 36 2.62 -11.86 17.57
N ALA A 37 1.83 -12.08 18.62
CA ALA A 37 1.10 -13.32 18.84
C ALA A 37 -0.07 -13.41 17.85
N ALA A 38 0.22 -13.86 16.63
CA ALA A 38 -0.76 -14.11 15.59
C ALA A 38 -0.38 -15.37 14.80
N PRO A 39 -1.34 -16.00 14.11
CA PRO A 39 -1.05 -17.17 13.29
C PRO A 39 -0.07 -16.87 12.16
N LEU A 40 0.87 -17.77 11.91
CA LEU A 40 1.89 -17.59 10.87
C LEU A 40 1.29 -17.38 9.46
N TRP A 41 0.17 -18.05 9.17
CA TRP A 41 -0.56 -17.87 7.90
C TRP A 41 -1.06 -16.44 7.70
N LEU A 42 -1.42 -15.74 8.79
CA LEU A 42 -1.85 -14.35 8.74
C LEU A 42 -0.67 -13.42 8.43
N GLY A 43 0.52 -13.75 8.96
CA GLY A 43 1.77 -13.07 8.62
C GLY A 43 2.09 -13.15 7.13
N TYR A 44 2.00 -14.35 6.54
CA TYR A 44 2.18 -14.52 5.10
C TYR A 44 1.14 -13.77 4.27
N LEU A 45 -0.12 -13.77 4.70
CA LEU A 45 -1.19 -13.02 4.03
C LEU A 45 -0.92 -11.51 4.07
N LEU A 46 -0.47 -10.98 5.20
CA LEU A 46 -0.11 -9.57 5.35
C LEU A 46 1.06 -9.17 4.44
N ILE A 47 2.09 -10.01 4.35
CA ILE A 47 3.24 -9.76 3.48
C ILE A 47 2.81 -9.78 2.02
N ALA A 48 2.05 -10.80 1.60
CA ALA A 48 1.55 -10.91 0.23
C ALA A 48 0.67 -9.71 -0.14
N ASN A 49 -0.27 -9.33 0.73
CA ASN A 49 -1.13 -8.17 0.52
C ASN A 49 -0.33 -6.87 0.47
N GLY A 50 0.60 -6.66 1.42
CA GLY A 50 1.43 -5.47 1.46
C GLY A 50 2.32 -5.32 0.23
N LEU A 51 2.85 -6.42 -0.32
CA LEU A 51 3.58 -6.39 -1.60
C LEU A 51 2.67 -5.98 -2.78
N ILE A 52 1.44 -6.49 -2.82
CA ILE A 52 0.44 -6.08 -3.83
C ILE A 52 0.13 -4.58 -3.69
N ASP A 53 -0.07 -4.09 -2.47
CA ASP A 53 -0.33 -2.68 -2.20
C ASP A 53 0.87 -1.78 -2.50
N VAL A 54 2.11 -2.25 -2.37
CA VAL A 54 3.31 -1.47 -2.70
C VAL A 54 3.59 -1.42 -4.20
N PHE A 55 3.37 -2.52 -4.92
CA PHE A 55 3.82 -2.67 -6.31
C PHE A 55 2.70 -2.64 -7.34
N VAL A 56 1.52 -3.17 -7.02
CA VAL A 56 0.41 -3.36 -7.97
C VAL A 56 -0.58 -2.21 -7.88
N ILE A 57 -1.09 -1.90 -6.69
CA ILE A 57 -2.12 -0.86 -6.52
C ILE A 57 -1.66 0.52 -7.03
N PRO A 58 -0.44 1.02 -6.74
CA PRO A 58 0.06 2.29 -7.24
C PRO A 58 0.13 2.33 -8.77
N LYS A 59 0.53 1.23 -9.41
CA LYS A 59 0.57 1.12 -10.88
C LYS A 59 -0.82 1.12 -11.48
N VAL A 60 -1.80 0.52 -10.81
CA VAL A 60 -3.20 0.53 -11.24
C VAL A 60 -3.80 1.92 -11.08
N LEU A 61 -3.60 2.57 -9.92
CA LEU A 61 -4.05 3.94 -9.67
C LEU A 61 -3.43 4.93 -10.65
N ALA A 62 -2.11 4.85 -10.86
CA ALA A 62 -1.40 5.70 -11.81
C ALA A 62 -1.91 5.50 -13.25
N ARG A 63 -2.20 4.25 -13.66
CA ARG A 63 -2.81 3.99 -14.98
C ARG A 63 -4.24 4.52 -15.08
N LYS A 64 -5.05 4.38 -14.03
CA LYS A 64 -6.44 4.85 -14.00
C LYS A 64 -6.55 6.37 -14.05
N TRP A 65 -5.58 7.08 -13.49
CA TRP A 65 -5.55 8.55 -13.48
C TRP A 65 -4.71 9.17 -14.59
N ARG A 66 -4.13 8.35 -15.47
CA ARG A 66 -3.49 8.82 -16.67
C ARG A 66 -4.60 9.26 -17.63
N SER A 67 -4.73 10.57 -17.84
CA SER A 67 -5.69 11.11 -18.81
C SER A 67 -5.48 10.41 -20.16
N PRO A 68 -6.56 9.96 -20.84
CA PRO A 68 -6.45 9.48 -22.21
C PRO A 68 -5.89 10.62 -23.07
N LYS A 69 -4.91 10.30 -23.92
CA LYS A 69 -4.59 11.14 -25.07
C LYS A 69 -5.63 10.91 -26.15
#